data_AF-A0A4V6J194-F1
#
_entry.id   AF-A0A4V6J194-F1
#
_cell.length_a   1.000
_cell.length_b   1.000
_cell.length_c   1.000
_cell.angle_alpha   90.00
_cell.angle_beta   90.00
_cell.angle_gamma   90.00
#
_symmetry.space_group_name_H-M   'P 1'
#
loop_
_entity.id
_entity.type
_entity.pdbx_description
1 polymer ?
#
loop_
_entity_poly.entity_id
_entity_poly.type
_entity_poly.pdbx_seq_one_letter_code
_entity_poly.pdbx_strand_id
1 'polypeptide(L)'
;MPASNLVELHSAHGYLLHQFLSPTSNQRSDQYGGSVENRARLVLEVVDAVSKEWSADRIGIRVSPIGSFQNVDNGPERRSRRPVSDEELAKRGIAYLHMSEPDWAGGQPYSDEFRQKVRDRFPGAIIGAVPTRLKS
;
A
#
# COMPACT_ATOMS: atom_id res chain seq x y z
N MET A 1 -7.69 21.39 -19.92
CA MET A 1 -6.97 20.75 -18.80
C MET A 1 -6.08 19.67 -19.40
N PRO A 2 -4.76 19.64 -19.18
CA PRO A 2 -3.98 18.47 -19.53
C PRO A 2 -4.53 17.27 -18.74
N ALA A 3 -4.84 16.18 -19.42
CA ALA A 3 -5.27 14.96 -18.75
C ALA A 3 -4.18 14.50 -17.78
N SER A 4 -4.55 14.03 -16.60
CA SER A 4 -3.61 13.40 -15.68
C SER A 4 -2.96 12.20 -16.39
N ASN A 5 -1.63 12.13 -16.39
CA ASN A 5 -0.93 11.05 -17.09
C ASN A 5 -1.03 9.70 -16.35
N LEU A 6 -1.27 9.74 -15.03
CA LEU A 6 -1.34 8.61 -14.12
C LEU A 6 -2.45 8.85 -13.08
N VAL A 7 -2.93 7.77 -12.45
CA VAL A 7 -3.82 7.80 -11.28
C VAL A 7 -3.13 7.10 -10.12
N GLU A 8 -3.20 7.68 -8.91
CA GLU A 8 -2.73 7.03 -7.68
C GLU A 8 -3.93 6.56 -6.84
N LEU A 9 -4.04 5.26 -6.61
CA LEU A 9 -4.99 4.70 -5.66
C LEU A 9 -4.50 4.93 -4.24
N HIS A 10 -5.34 5.58 -3.41
CA HIS A 10 -4.98 5.87 -2.03
C HIS A 10 -5.34 4.70 -1.10
N SER A 11 -4.36 3.83 -0.84
CA SER A 11 -4.46 2.66 0.05
C SER A 11 -3.57 2.80 1.30
N ALA A 12 -3.57 4.01 1.86
CA ALA A 12 -2.69 4.41 2.95
C ALA A 12 -3.43 5.29 3.97
N HIS A 13 -2.76 5.60 5.07
CA HIS A 13 -3.12 6.69 6.01
C HIS A 13 -4.48 6.59 6.70
N GLY A 14 -5.12 5.42 6.66
CA GLY A 14 -6.38 5.18 7.39
C GLY A 14 -7.63 5.46 6.58
N TYR A 15 -7.50 5.76 5.28
CA TYR A 15 -8.64 5.87 4.38
C TYR A 15 -9.22 4.49 4.01
N LEU A 16 -10.34 4.47 3.29
CA LEU A 16 -11.17 3.28 3.06
C LEU A 16 -10.38 2.03 2.67
N LEU A 17 -9.51 2.12 1.66
CA LEU A 17 -8.73 0.95 1.22
C LEU A 17 -7.80 0.47 2.33
N HIS A 18 -7.14 1.37 3.06
CA HIS A 18 -6.34 0.99 4.24
C HIS A 18 -7.19 0.40 5.37
N GLN A 19 -8.43 0.86 5.54
CA GLN A 19 -9.34 0.31 6.56
C GLN A 19 -9.70 -1.14 6.30
N PHE A 20 -9.83 -1.55 5.03
CA PHE A 20 -10.03 -2.96 4.67
C PHE A 20 -8.78 -3.79 4.94
N LEU A 21 -7.60 -3.25 4.65
CA LEU A 21 -6.31 -3.90 4.84
C LEU A 21 -5.98 -4.17 6.31
N SER A 22 -6.29 -3.21 7.17
CA SER A 22 -5.94 -3.25 8.58
C SER A 22 -6.84 -4.21 9.37
N PRO A 23 -6.27 -5.13 10.16
CA PRO A 23 -7.06 -5.98 11.06
C PRO A 23 -7.66 -5.21 12.25
N THR A 24 -7.19 -3.98 12.54
CA THR A 24 -7.75 -3.18 13.65
C THR A 24 -9.04 -2.49 13.27
N SER A 25 -9.20 -2.12 12.00
CA SER A 25 -10.44 -1.51 11.47
C SER A 25 -11.35 -2.52 10.75
N ASN A 26 -10.81 -3.59 10.17
CA ASN A 26 -11.61 -4.60 9.48
C ASN A 26 -11.91 -5.79 10.41
N GLN A 27 -13.08 -5.76 11.03
CA GLN A 27 -13.62 -6.84 11.87
C GLN A 27 -14.71 -7.65 11.14
N ARG A 28 -14.74 -7.61 9.81
CA ARG A 28 -15.73 -8.34 9.02
C ARG A 28 -15.47 -9.85 9.10
N SER A 29 -16.54 -10.62 9.03
CA SER A 29 -16.52 -12.09 8.98
C SER A 29 -16.87 -12.66 7.60
N ASP A 30 -17.07 -11.79 6.61
CA ASP A 30 -17.36 -12.18 5.23
C ASP A 30 -16.09 -12.30 4.38
N GLN A 31 -16.26 -12.46 3.06
CA GLN A 31 -15.14 -12.62 2.13
C GLN A 31 -14.20 -11.41 2.01
N TYR A 32 -14.51 -10.27 2.67
CA TYR A 32 -13.67 -9.08 2.69
C TYR A 32 -12.99 -8.85 4.04
N GLY A 33 -13.12 -9.76 5.01
CA GLY A 33 -12.43 -9.69 6.31
C GLY A 33 -11.92 -11.04 6.81
N GLY A 34 -11.39 -11.04 8.04
CA GLY A 34 -10.72 -12.21 8.60
C GLY A 34 -9.30 -12.35 8.08
N SER A 35 -9.07 -13.19 7.07
CA SER A 35 -7.73 -13.48 6.56
C SER A 35 -7.07 -12.29 5.84
N VAL A 36 -5.75 -12.32 5.69
CA VAL A 36 -4.99 -11.29 4.97
C VAL A 36 -5.49 -11.18 3.52
N GLU A 37 -5.75 -12.31 2.86
CA GLU A 37 -6.23 -12.38 1.48
C GLU A 37 -7.61 -11.74 1.33
N ASN A 38 -8.51 -11.97 2.28
CA ASN A 38 -9.83 -11.35 2.29
C ASN A 38 -9.75 -9.83 2.53
N ARG A 39 -8.89 -9.39 3.44
CA ARG A 39 -8.63 -7.97 3.70
C ARG A 39 -8.02 -7.26 2.48
N ALA A 40 -7.18 -7.96 1.71
CA ALA A 40 -6.58 -7.49 0.46
C ALA A 40 -7.60 -7.34 -0.68
N ARG A 41 -8.66 -8.16 -0.65
CA ARG A 41 -9.56 -8.41 -1.78
C ARG A 41 -10.09 -7.13 -2.41
N LEU A 42 -10.65 -6.23 -1.60
CA LEU A 42 -11.21 -4.97 -2.11
C LEU A 42 -10.15 -4.13 -2.82
N VAL A 43 -8.94 -4.05 -2.28
CA VAL A 43 -7.86 -3.24 -2.88
C VAL A 43 -7.46 -3.82 -4.24
N LEU A 44 -7.33 -5.15 -4.32
CA LEU A 44 -6.99 -5.82 -5.58
C LEU A 44 -8.11 -5.69 -6.62
N GLU A 45 -9.38 -5.82 -6.21
CA GLU A 45 -10.53 -5.61 -7.09
C GLU A 45 -10.58 -4.18 -7.63
N VAL A 46 -10.27 -3.18 -6.80
CA VAL A 46 -10.19 -1.78 -7.24
C VAL A 46 -9.05 -1.59 -8.24
N VAL A 47 -7.85 -2.14 -7.96
CA VAL A 47 -6.71 -2.11 -8.90
C VAL A 47 -7.10 -2.74 -10.23
N ASP A 48 -7.74 -3.91 -10.21
CA ASP A 48 -8.15 -4.64 -11.42
C ASP A 48 -9.21 -3.85 -12.20
N ALA A 49 -10.19 -3.25 -11.51
CA ALA A 49 -11.23 -2.44 -12.13
C ALA A 49 -10.67 -1.18 -12.82
N VAL A 50 -9.79 -0.42 -12.15
CA VAL A 50 -9.21 0.79 -12.75
C VAL A 50 -8.19 0.48 -13.84
N SER A 51 -7.46 -0.64 -13.72
CA SER A 51 -6.53 -1.09 -14.76
C SER A 51 -7.27 -1.53 -16.02
N LYS A 52 -8.45 -2.14 -15.87
CA LYS A 52 -9.33 -2.51 -16.99
C LYS A 52 -9.92 -1.29 -17.70
N GLU A 53 -10.28 -0.25 -16.94
CA GLU A 53 -10.88 0.96 -17.50
C GLU A 53 -9.87 1.82 -18.26
N TRP A 54 -8.61 1.86 -17.83
CA TRP A 54 -7.59 2.71 -18.44
C TRP A 54 -6.40 1.93 -19.00
N SER A 55 -5.49 1.50 -18.12
CA SER A 55 -4.35 0.61 -18.40
C SER A 55 -3.53 0.50 -17.12
N ALA A 56 -3.02 -0.70 -16.80
CA ALA A 56 -2.23 -0.94 -15.60
C ALA A 56 -0.98 -0.04 -15.51
N ASP A 57 -0.32 0.23 -16.64
CA ASP A 57 0.86 1.09 -16.74
C ASP A 57 0.59 2.58 -16.43
N ARG A 58 -0.67 2.93 -16.14
CA ARG A 58 -1.09 4.27 -15.67
C ARG A 58 -1.55 4.29 -14.22
N ILE A 59 -1.63 3.13 -13.58
CA ILE A 59 -2.12 3.00 -12.21
C ILE A 59 -0.92 2.92 -11.27
N GLY A 60 -0.88 3.80 -10.28
CA GLY A 60 -0.05 3.64 -9.11
C GLY A 60 -0.90 3.38 -7.88
N ILE A 61 -0.26 2.90 -6.81
CA ILE A 61 -0.91 2.74 -5.52
C ILE A 61 -0.01 3.24 -4.40
N ARG A 62 -0.60 3.99 -3.48
CA ARG A 62 0.07 4.45 -2.26
C ARG A 62 -0.31 3.59 -1.06
N VAL A 63 0.69 3.14 -0.31
CA VAL A 63 0.54 2.27 0.87
C VAL A 63 1.31 2.81 2.08
N SER A 64 0.83 2.49 3.27
CA SER A 64 1.50 2.80 4.56
C SER A 64 1.58 1.55 5.46
N PRO A 65 2.37 0.53 5.07
CA PRO A 65 2.34 -0.82 5.66
C PRO A 65 2.95 -0.96 7.05
N ILE A 66 3.65 0.06 7.54
CA ILE A 66 4.27 0.08 8.87
C ILE A 66 3.93 1.42 9.52
N GLY A 67 3.56 1.35 10.80
CA GLY A 67 3.09 2.48 11.58
C GLY A 67 1.57 2.47 11.72
N SER A 68 1.09 3.44 12.50
CA SER A 68 -0.33 3.73 12.68
C SER A 68 -0.61 5.13 12.16
N PHE A 69 -1.70 5.27 11.41
CA PHE A 69 -2.11 6.53 10.81
C PHE A 69 -3.62 6.71 11.01
N GLN A 70 -4.04 7.88 11.50
CA GLN A 70 -5.45 8.17 11.80
C GLN A 70 -6.11 7.07 12.66
N ASN A 71 -5.40 6.56 13.67
CA ASN A 71 -5.82 5.46 14.55
C ASN A 71 -6.06 4.11 13.86
N VAL A 72 -5.61 3.95 12.61
CA VAL A 72 -5.60 2.66 11.90
C VAL A 72 -4.20 2.08 11.95
N ASP A 73 -4.04 0.96 12.66
CA ASP A 73 -2.78 0.21 12.80
C ASP A 73 -2.76 -1.01 11.88
N ASN A 74 -1.57 -1.46 11.48
CA ASN A 74 -1.43 -2.60 10.57
C ASN A 74 -1.51 -3.98 11.28
N GLY A 75 -1.71 -4.00 12.59
CA GLY A 75 -1.82 -5.19 13.42
C GLY A 75 -0.46 -5.73 13.91
N PRO A 76 -0.49 -6.68 14.87
CA PRO A 76 0.70 -7.23 15.53
C PRO A 76 1.56 -8.15 14.65
N GLU A 77 1.20 -8.37 13.38
CA GLU A 77 1.85 -9.34 12.50
C GLU A 77 3.29 -8.94 12.11
N ARG A 78 4.22 -9.28 13.00
CA ARG A 78 5.68 -9.10 12.88
C ARG A 78 6.33 -9.90 11.74
N ARG A 79 5.63 -10.84 11.10
CA ARG A 79 6.20 -11.75 10.07
C ARG A 79 5.58 -11.63 8.67
N SER A 80 4.43 -10.96 8.54
CA SER A 80 3.56 -10.94 7.35
C SER A 80 3.04 -9.53 7.03
N ARG A 81 3.93 -8.53 7.06
CA ARG A 81 3.69 -7.12 6.66
C ARG A 81 3.16 -6.95 5.22
N ARG A 82 2.03 -7.52 4.82
CA ARG A 82 1.43 -7.31 3.50
C ARG A 82 -0.08 -7.58 3.53
N PRO A 83 -0.91 -6.60 3.91
CA PRO A 83 -2.33 -6.71 3.61
C PRO A 83 -2.61 -6.52 2.11
N VAL A 84 -1.68 -5.95 1.32
CA VAL A 84 -1.61 -6.17 -0.14
C VAL A 84 -0.25 -6.79 -0.41
N SER A 85 -0.18 -7.96 -1.04
CA SER A 85 1.13 -8.48 -1.39
C SER A 85 1.69 -7.66 -2.56
N ASP A 86 2.87 -7.06 -2.37
CA ASP A 86 3.65 -6.44 -3.45
C ASP A 86 3.75 -7.35 -4.67
N GLU A 87 3.76 -8.67 -4.46
CA GLU A 87 3.71 -9.69 -5.50
C GLU A 87 2.39 -9.67 -6.28
N GLU A 88 1.24 -9.53 -5.62
CA GLU A 88 -0.07 -9.39 -6.28
C GLU A 88 -0.16 -8.09 -7.08
N LEU A 89 0.39 -6.99 -6.56
CA LEU A 89 0.48 -5.73 -7.31
C LEU A 89 1.45 -5.84 -8.50
N ALA A 90 2.57 -6.55 -8.32
CA ALA A 90 3.55 -6.81 -9.36
C ALA A 90 2.96 -7.63 -10.51
N LYS A 91 2.19 -8.69 -10.20
CA LYS A 91 1.50 -9.53 -11.20
C LYS A 91 0.56 -8.73 -12.09
N ARG A 92 0.01 -7.62 -11.59
CA ARG A 92 -0.89 -6.72 -12.32
C ARG A 92 -0.16 -5.73 -13.22
N GLY A 93 1.17 -5.60 -13.09
CA GLY A 93 1.96 -4.71 -13.93
C GLY A 93 1.64 -3.23 -13.73
N ILE A 94 1.26 -2.83 -12.50
CA ILE A 94 0.95 -1.43 -12.21
C ILE A 94 2.21 -0.54 -12.38
N ALA A 95 2.00 0.73 -12.72
CA ALA A 95 3.05 1.69 -13.02
C ALA A 95 4.06 1.85 -11.87
N TYR A 96 3.57 1.99 -10.63
CA TYR A 96 4.42 2.20 -9.47
C TYR A 96 3.77 1.80 -8.14
N LEU A 97 4.64 1.49 -7.17
CA LEU A 97 4.31 1.35 -5.75
C LEU A 97 4.85 2.56 -4.98
N HIS A 98 3.98 3.32 -4.35
CA HIS A 98 4.36 4.48 -3.54
C HIS A 98 4.26 4.14 -2.05
N MET A 99 5.41 4.10 -1.37
CA MET A 99 5.49 3.81 0.05
C MET A 99 5.54 5.11 0.86
N SER A 100 4.55 5.33 1.70
CA SER A 100 4.61 6.38 2.71
C SER A 100 5.27 5.86 3.97
N GLU A 101 6.46 6.37 4.27
CA GLU A 101 7.16 6.03 5.50
C GLU A 101 6.51 6.73 6.71
N PRO A 102 6.56 6.15 7.92
CA PRO A 102 5.91 6.70 9.11
C PRO A 102 6.77 7.73 9.84
N ASP A 103 8.00 7.94 9.40
CA ASP A 103 8.97 8.89 9.95
C ASP A 103 8.48 10.34 9.93
N TRP A 104 7.65 10.76 8.96
CA TRP A 104 6.98 12.07 9.01
C TRP A 104 5.98 12.20 10.16
N ALA A 105 5.46 11.08 10.65
CA ALA A 105 4.53 11.00 11.78
C ALA A 105 5.25 10.58 13.08
N GLY A 106 6.59 10.67 13.12
CA GLY A 106 7.41 10.29 14.29
C GLY A 106 7.63 8.79 14.47
N GLY A 107 7.28 7.98 13.47
CA GLY A 107 7.52 6.54 13.44
C GLY A 107 8.97 6.17 13.09
N GLN A 108 9.31 4.89 13.28
CA GLN A 108 10.62 4.37 12.90
C GLN A 108 10.75 4.29 11.37
N PRO A 109 11.87 4.74 10.78
CA PRO A 109 12.10 4.60 9.35
C PRO A 109 12.13 3.12 8.94
N TYR A 110 11.88 2.85 7.66
CA TYR A 110 11.96 1.48 7.16
C TYR A 110 13.39 0.96 7.21
N SER A 111 13.56 -0.26 7.73
CA SER A 111 14.84 -0.96 7.67
C SER A 111 15.20 -1.31 6.23
N ASP A 112 16.51 -1.34 5.92
CA ASP A 112 16.99 -1.73 4.60
C ASP A 112 16.55 -3.15 4.22
N GLU A 113 16.49 -4.07 5.20
CA GLU A 113 15.95 -5.42 4.99
C GLU A 113 14.49 -5.39 4.51
N PHE A 114 13.66 -4.49 5.06
CA PHE A 114 12.29 -4.35 4.62
C PHE A 114 12.22 -3.77 3.21
N ARG A 115 13.01 -2.73 2.92
CA ARG A 115 13.10 -2.13 1.57
C ARG A 115 13.54 -3.17 0.53
N GLN A 116 14.53 -4.00 0.86
CA GLN A 116 15.01 -5.06 -0.03
C GLN A 116 13.90 -6.08 -0.31
N LYS A 117 13.16 -6.54 0.71
CA LYS A 117 12.03 -7.46 0.52
C LYS A 117 10.89 -6.88 -0.31
N VAL A 118 10.69 -5.56 -0.31
CA VAL A 118 9.74 -4.89 -1.22
C VAL A 118 10.31 -4.91 -2.64
N ARG A 119 11.57 -4.51 -2.80
CA ARG A 119 12.25 -4.47 -4.09
C ARG A 119 12.31 -5.82 -4.79
N ASP A 120 12.52 -6.90 -4.05
CA ASP A 120 12.59 -8.27 -4.59
C ASP A 120 11.23 -8.77 -5.11
N ARG A 121 10.12 -8.23 -4.58
CA ARG A 121 8.75 -8.69 -4.85
C ARG A 121 8.00 -7.84 -5.86
N PHE A 122 8.33 -6.56 -5.92
CA PHE A 122 7.78 -5.61 -6.88
C PHE A 122 8.91 -5.22 -7.82
N PRO A 123 8.89 -5.54 -9.13
CA PRO A 123 9.94 -5.17 -10.09
C PRO A 123 9.74 -3.79 -10.75
N GLY A 124 8.57 -3.16 -10.61
CA GLY A 124 8.26 -1.84 -11.19
C GLY A 124 8.89 -0.64 -10.45
N ALA A 125 8.45 0.59 -10.75
CA ALA A 125 8.95 1.77 -10.06
C ALA A 125 8.50 1.80 -8.58
N ILE A 126 9.41 2.11 -7.65
CA ILE A 126 9.09 2.28 -6.23
C ILE A 126 9.39 3.73 -5.86
N ILE A 127 8.40 4.42 -5.27
CA ILE A 127 8.53 5.79 -4.77
C ILE A 127 8.52 5.74 -3.25
N GLY A 128 9.55 6.31 -2.61
CA GLY A 128 9.59 6.49 -1.16
C GLY A 128 9.24 7.92 -0.78
N ALA A 129 8.15 8.12 -0.03
CA ALA A 129 7.87 9.39 0.63
C ALA A 129 8.47 9.36 2.03
N VAL A 130 9.66 9.96 2.13
CA VAL A 130 10.41 10.21 3.37
C VAL A 130 10.41 11.72 3.68
N PRO A 131 10.49 12.13 4.95
CA PRO A 131 10.78 13.50 5.34
C PRO A 131 12.05 13.94 4.65
N THR A 132 12.01 15.14 4.11
CA THR A 132 13.22 15.83 3.68
C THR A 132 14.09 15.98 4.92
N ARG A 133 15.25 15.32 4.96
CA ARG A 133 16.30 15.75 5.89
C ARG A 133 16.72 17.13 5.42
N LEU A 134 16.14 18.18 6.01
CA LEU A 134 16.76 19.50 5.97
C LEU A 134 18.12 19.30 6.64
N LYS A 135 19.18 19.26 5.82
CA LYS A 135 20.54 19.36 6.34
C LYS A 135 20.63 20.71 7.03
N SER A 136 20.58 20.71 8.36
CA SER A 136 21.06 21.82 9.18
C SER A 136 22.58 21.90 9.09
#